data_AF-A0A7S3P3U6-F1
#
_entry.id   AF-A0A7S3P3U6-F1
#
_cell.length_a   1.000
_cell.length_b   1.000
_cell.length_c   1.000
_cell.angle_alpha   90.00
_cell.angle_beta   90.00
_cell.angle_gamma   90.00
#
_symmetry.space_group_name_H-M   'P 1'
#
loop_
_entity.id
_entity.type
_entity.pdbx_description
1 polymer ?
#
loop_
_entity_poly.entity_id
_entity_poly.type
_entity_poly.pdbx_seq_one_letter_code
_entity_poly.pdbx_strand_id
1 'polypeptide(L)'
;AETLSKYTRLLSDKHPDIIPKILKGVGVDIGSKDPRVNLRSFLNLNSILDFGTASKSELIQFWTRILDPDNIMNVEKFQVMDFLEKLSKGRFTRSNNDEFSYAKDVWKFFISKEVVTPKGDKLDIHKLRASLEKGSIDIKIFGDIFKSGFNPSLNKDDDSC
;
A
#
# COMPACT_ATOMS: atom_id res chain seq x y z
N ALA A 1 -2.41 -21.10 8.07
CA ALA A 1 -2.85 -20.12 7.05
C ALA A 1 -4.37 -20.06 6.88
N GLU A 2 -5.11 -21.17 7.06
CA GLU A 2 -6.56 -21.27 6.82
C GLU A 2 -7.43 -20.44 7.77
N THR A 3 -6.94 -20.12 8.98
CA THR A 3 -7.70 -19.38 9.99
C THR A 3 -7.88 -17.89 9.66
N LEU A 4 -6.96 -17.27 8.91
CA LEU A 4 -6.91 -15.80 8.74
C LEU A 4 -7.85 -15.23 7.68
N SER A 5 -8.11 -15.99 6.61
CA SER A 5 -9.04 -15.56 5.55
C SER A 5 -10.49 -15.44 6.04
N LYS A 6 -10.84 -16.13 7.14
CA LYS A 6 -12.17 -16.09 7.76
C LYS A 6 -12.45 -14.86 8.61
N TYR A 7 -11.43 -14.19 9.17
CA TYR A 7 -11.64 -13.16 10.21
C TYR A 7 -11.40 -11.71 9.79
N THR A 8 -10.85 -11.48 8.59
CA THR A 8 -10.80 -10.14 8.00
C THR A 8 -11.42 -10.18 6.62
N ARG A 9 -12.67 -9.69 6.52
CA ARG A 9 -13.45 -9.58 5.27
C ARG A 9 -12.68 -8.86 4.16
N LEU A 10 -11.77 -7.96 4.51
CA LEU A 10 -10.94 -7.26 3.53
C LEU A 10 -9.86 -8.12 2.89
N LEU A 11 -9.22 -9.03 3.64
CA LEU A 11 -8.24 -9.96 3.05
C LEU A 11 -8.93 -11.00 2.16
N SER A 12 -10.23 -11.26 2.39
CA SER A 12 -11.01 -12.13 1.52
C SER A 12 -11.31 -11.53 0.14
N ASP A 13 -11.00 -10.26 -0.10
CA ASP A 13 -11.20 -9.63 -1.41
C ASP A 13 -9.88 -9.23 -2.07
N LYS A 14 -8.74 -9.49 -1.42
CA LYS A 14 -7.40 -9.16 -1.93
C LYS A 14 -6.74 -10.33 -2.66
N HIS A 15 -5.89 -9.98 -3.63
CA HIS A 15 -5.09 -10.94 -4.37
C HIS A 15 -4.21 -11.78 -3.43
N PRO A 16 -4.16 -13.11 -3.56
CA PRO A 16 -3.36 -13.96 -2.67
C PRO A 16 -1.90 -13.54 -2.53
N ASP A 17 -1.23 -13.20 -3.63
CA ASP A 17 0.18 -12.75 -3.66
C ASP A 17 0.50 -11.53 -2.78
N ILE A 18 -0.45 -10.63 -2.56
CA ILE A 18 -0.20 -9.41 -1.78
C ILE A 18 -0.55 -9.57 -0.30
N ILE A 19 -1.29 -10.62 0.07
CA ILE A 19 -1.67 -10.88 1.47
C ILE A 19 -0.44 -10.98 2.38
N PRO A 20 0.64 -11.72 2.02
CA PRO A 20 1.84 -11.79 2.85
C PRO A 20 2.49 -10.41 3.07
N LYS A 21 2.49 -9.55 2.05
CA LYS A 21 3.01 -8.17 2.16
C LYS A 21 2.17 -7.32 3.12
N ILE A 22 0.85 -7.41 3.02
CA ILE A 22 -0.07 -6.71 3.93
C ILE A 22 0.14 -7.17 5.39
N LEU A 23 0.29 -8.48 5.60
CA LEU A 23 0.56 -9.05 6.92
C LEU A 23 1.92 -8.59 7.48
N LYS A 24 2.99 -8.58 6.66
CA LYS A 24 4.28 -7.98 7.02
C LYS A 24 4.12 -6.49 7.40
N GLY A 25 3.28 -5.75 6.69
CA GLY A 25 2.97 -4.34 6.97
C GLY A 25 2.49 -4.09 8.41
N VAL A 26 1.68 -5.00 8.96
CA VAL A 26 1.19 -4.96 10.35
C VAL A 26 2.08 -5.75 11.34
N GLY A 27 3.31 -6.09 10.93
CA GLY A 27 4.33 -6.70 11.78
C GLY A 27 4.19 -8.20 12.00
N VAL A 28 3.47 -8.91 11.12
CA VAL A 28 3.37 -10.38 11.19
C VAL A 28 4.61 -11.00 10.57
N ASP A 29 5.29 -11.84 11.35
CA ASP A 29 6.43 -12.61 10.87
C ASP A 29 5.97 -13.83 10.06
N ILE A 30 5.80 -13.61 8.76
CA ILE A 30 5.42 -14.65 7.80
C ILE A 30 6.52 -15.69 7.53
N GLY A 31 7.76 -15.44 7.97
CA GLY A 31 8.88 -16.37 7.80
C GLY A 31 8.99 -17.41 8.91
N SER A 32 8.24 -17.23 10.01
CA SER A 32 8.19 -18.17 11.12
C SER A 32 7.55 -19.50 10.73
N LYS A 33 7.93 -20.59 11.42
CA LYS A 33 7.36 -21.93 11.19
C LYS A 33 5.85 -22.00 11.47
N ASP A 34 5.34 -21.06 12.26
CA ASP A 34 3.92 -20.93 12.63
C ASP A 34 3.54 -19.45 12.70
N PRO A 35 3.28 -18.80 11.53
CA PRO A 35 2.97 -17.38 11.49
C PRO A 35 1.61 -17.12 12.14
N ARG A 36 1.64 -16.45 13.30
CA ARG A 36 0.45 -16.08 14.07
C ARG A 36 0.22 -14.57 14.01
N VAL A 37 -1.03 -14.20 13.75
CA VAL A 37 -1.48 -12.82 13.93
C VAL A 37 -1.93 -12.68 15.37
N ASN A 38 -1.17 -11.93 16.15
CA ASN A 38 -1.59 -11.59 17.50
C ASN A 38 -2.72 -10.54 17.48
N LEU A 39 -3.39 -10.35 18.62
CA LEU A 39 -4.50 -9.41 18.75
C LEU A 39 -4.12 -7.99 18.31
N ARG A 40 -2.90 -7.53 18.58
CA ARG A 40 -2.43 -6.20 18.18
C ARG A 40 -2.34 -6.06 16.66
N SER A 41 -1.72 -7.02 15.97
CA SER A 41 -1.65 -7.00 14.50
C SER A 41 -3.04 -7.12 13.87
N PHE A 42 -3.95 -7.88 14.48
CA PHE A 42 -5.36 -7.95 14.06
C PHE A 42 -6.07 -6.60 14.21
N LEU A 43 -5.98 -5.96 15.39
CA LEU A 43 -6.61 -4.66 15.63
C LEU A 43 -6.02 -3.57 14.73
N ASN A 44 -4.70 -3.56 14.53
CA ASN A 44 -4.03 -2.63 13.62
C ASN A 44 -4.51 -2.80 12.18
N LEU A 45 -4.62 -4.06 11.72
CA LEU A 45 -5.10 -4.36 10.37
C LEU A 45 -6.53 -3.84 10.16
N ASN A 46 -7.44 -4.08 11.10
CA ASN A 46 -8.81 -3.57 11.01
C ASN A 46 -8.85 -2.02 11.15
N SER A 47 -8.02 -1.43 12.01
CA SER A 47 -7.97 0.03 12.17
C SER A 47 -7.49 0.74 10.90
N ILE A 48 -6.52 0.13 10.19
CA ILE A 48 -5.99 0.64 8.93
C ILE A 48 -6.97 0.42 7.78
N LEU A 49 -7.57 -0.78 7.70
CA LEU A 49 -8.33 -1.18 6.53
C LEU A 49 -9.85 -0.96 6.62
N ASP A 50 -10.46 -1.14 7.79
CA ASP A 50 -11.93 -1.02 7.98
C ASP A 50 -12.35 0.35 8.52
N PHE A 51 -11.60 0.91 9.47
CA PHE A 51 -12.04 2.10 10.20
C PHE A 51 -11.30 3.38 9.81
N GLY A 52 -10.14 3.28 9.14
CA GLY A 52 -9.32 4.44 8.79
C GLY A 52 -8.89 5.27 10.01
N THR A 53 -8.82 4.64 11.18
CA THR A 53 -8.56 5.29 12.48
C THR A 53 -7.09 5.30 12.87
N ALA A 54 -6.23 4.64 12.08
CA ALA A 54 -4.79 4.64 12.31
C ALA A 54 -4.22 6.05 12.18
N SER A 55 -3.28 6.39 13.06
CA SER A 55 -2.56 7.67 12.98
C SER A 55 -1.76 7.77 11.69
N LYS A 56 -1.45 9.01 11.26
CA LYS A 56 -0.60 9.26 10.08
C LYS A 56 0.73 8.49 10.16
N SER A 57 1.36 8.44 11.32
CA SER A 57 2.62 7.72 11.53
C SER A 57 2.47 6.20 11.32
N GLU A 58 1.40 5.61 11.87
CA GLU A 58 1.11 4.19 11.69
C GLU A 58 0.82 3.84 10.22
N LEU A 59 0.09 4.70 9.51
CA LEU A 59 -0.17 4.54 8.07
C LEU A 59 1.13 4.63 7.27
N ILE A 60 2.00 5.60 7.55
CA ILE A 60 3.30 5.73 6.89
C ILE A 60 4.15 4.47 7.11
N GLN A 61 4.20 3.98 8.36
CA GLN A 61 4.95 2.77 8.69
C GLN A 61 4.39 1.55 7.95
N PHE A 62 3.06 1.40 7.93
CA PHE A 62 2.37 0.32 7.23
C PHE A 62 2.68 0.32 5.73
N TRP A 63 2.48 1.45 5.05
CA TRP A 63 2.67 1.55 3.60
C TRP A 63 4.13 1.39 3.19
N THR A 64 5.07 1.99 3.94
CA THR A 64 6.49 1.84 3.63
C THR A 64 6.97 0.40 3.82
N ARG A 65 6.49 -0.32 4.85
CA ARG A 65 6.79 -1.76 5.04
C ARG A 65 6.15 -2.66 3.99
N ILE A 66 5.00 -2.28 3.45
CA ILE A 66 4.34 -3.05 2.40
C ILE A 66 5.10 -2.94 1.07
N LEU A 67 5.52 -1.71 0.73
CA LEU A 67 6.25 -1.44 -0.50
C LEU A 67 7.67 -1.99 -0.43
N ASP A 68 8.30 -1.91 0.75
CA ASP A 68 9.65 -2.40 1.01
C ASP A 68 9.70 -3.34 2.22
N PRO A 69 9.21 -4.58 2.06
CA PRO A 69 9.13 -5.55 3.15
C PRO A 69 10.50 -6.03 3.66
N ASP A 70 11.53 -5.88 2.85
CA ASP A 70 12.87 -6.39 3.13
C ASP A 70 13.89 -5.26 3.37
N ASN A 71 13.42 -4.01 3.52
CA ASN A 71 14.23 -2.82 3.81
C ASN A 71 15.36 -2.58 2.78
N ILE A 72 15.09 -2.81 1.49
CA ILE A 72 16.02 -2.62 0.36
C ILE A 72 16.17 -1.14 0.01
N MET A 73 15.25 -0.28 0.47
CA MET A 73 15.17 1.18 0.29
C MET A 73 14.90 1.65 -1.14
N ASN A 74 15.26 0.86 -2.15
CA ASN A 74 15.00 1.14 -3.56
C ASN A 74 14.25 -0.03 -4.20
N VAL A 75 12.96 0.14 -4.44
CA VAL A 75 12.09 -0.94 -4.93
C VAL A 75 11.89 -0.78 -6.43
N GLU A 76 12.07 -1.86 -7.19
CA GLU A 76 11.95 -1.83 -8.65
C GLU A 76 10.55 -1.42 -9.09
N LYS A 77 10.46 -0.57 -10.12
CA LYS A 77 9.20 -0.06 -10.67
C LYS A 77 8.18 -1.16 -10.94
N PHE A 78 8.61 -2.27 -11.56
CA PHE A 78 7.70 -3.36 -11.90
C PHE A 78 7.08 -3.99 -10.65
N GLN A 79 7.82 -4.10 -9.54
CA GLN A 79 7.32 -4.68 -8.29
C GLN A 79 6.30 -3.77 -7.63
N VAL A 80 6.56 -2.45 -7.64
CA VAL A 80 5.63 -1.45 -7.12
C VAL A 80 4.35 -1.43 -7.96
N MET A 81 4.49 -1.43 -9.29
CA MET A 81 3.35 -1.41 -10.20
C MET A 81 2.50 -2.68 -10.09
N ASP A 82 3.13 -3.86 -10.05
CA ASP A 82 2.46 -5.15 -9.81
C ASP A 82 1.68 -5.14 -8.48
N PHE A 83 2.31 -4.65 -7.42
CA PHE A 83 1.67 -4.57 -6.12
C PHE A 83 0.44 -3.64 -6.13
N LEU A 84 0.59 -2.40 -6.60
CA LEU A 84 -0.49 -1.41 -6.61
C LEU A 84 -1.69 -1.86 -7.44
N GLU A 85 -1.43 -2.56 -8.54
CA GLU A 85 -2.46 -3.08 -9.42
C GLU A 85 -3.21 -4.26 -8.81
N LYS A 86 -2.48 -5.20 -8.18
CA LYS A 86 -3.10 -6.30 -7.43
C LYS A 86 -3.87 -5.79 -6.21
N LEU A 87 -3.41 -4.69 -5.62
CA LEU A 87 -4.06 -4.06 -4.48
C LEU A 87 -5.38 -3.38 -4.90
N SER A 88 -5.41 -2.71 -6.05
CA SER A 88 -6.61 -2.04 -6.58
C SER A 88 -7.64 -3.01 -7.16
N LYS A 89 -7.21 -4.03 -7.92
CA LYS A 89 -8.10 -5.02 -8.57
C LYS A 89 -8.58 -6.14 -7.64
N GLY A 90 -7.91 -6.37 -6.52
CA GLY A 90 -8.26 -7.42 -5.57
C GLY A 90 -8.19 -8.82 -6.17
N ARG A 91 -9.15 -9.70 -5.82
CA ARG A 91 -9.21 -11.11 -6.28
C ARG A 91 -9.63 -11.28 -7.75
N PHE A 92 -10.08 -10.23 -8.42
CA PHE A 92 -10.59 -10.29 -9.80
C PHE A 92 -9.51 -10.04 -10.87
N THR A 93 -8.24 -10.30 -10.57
CA THR A 93 -7.15 -10.39 -11.55
C THR A 93 -7.29 -11.64 -12.43
N ARG A 94 -8.43 -11.79 -13.12
CA ARG A 94 -8.51 -12.68 -14.28
C ARG A 94 -8.01 -11.90 -15.49
N SER A 95 -7.15 -12.58 -16.24
CA SER A 95 -6.45 -12.10 -17.43
C SER A 95 -7.29 -11.18 -18.28
N ASN A 96 -6.74 -10.02 -18.62
CA ASN A 96 -6.48 -9.62 -20.00
C ASN A 96 -5.60 -8.36 -19.95
N ASN A 97 -4.93 -8.10 -21.07
CA ASN A 97 -3.81 -7.18 -21.27
C ASN A 97 -4.10 -5.68 -21.03
N ASP A 98 -5.08 -5.33 -20.20
CA ASP A 98 -5.39 -3.95 -19.82
C ASP A 98 -4.53 -3.54 -18.63
N GLU A 99 -3.38 -3.03 -19.05
CA GLU A 99 -2.20 -2.54 -18.35
C GLU A 99 -2.52 -1.63 -17.17
N PHE A 100 -1.97 -1.96 -15.99
CA PHE A 100 -1.50 -1.06 -14.92
C PHE A 100 -2.06 0.37 -14.84
N SER A 101 -3.34 0.65 -15.07
CA SER A 101 -3.79 2.03 -15.35
C SER A 101 -3.67 2.87 -14.09
N TYR A 102 -4.18 2.33 -12.99
CA TYR A 102 -4.01 2.90 -11.66
C TYR A 102 -2.54 2.95 -11.23
N ALA A 103 -1.82 1.83 -11.35
CA ALA A 103 -0.42 1.78 -10.95
C ALA A 103 0.48 2.75 -11.75
N LYS A 104 0.17 2.98 -13.04
CA LYS A 104 0.84 3.96 -13.91
C LYS A 104 0.58 5.38 -13.42
N ASP A 105 -0.65 5.70 -13.02
CA ASP A 105 -1.00 7.05 -12.54
C ASP A 105 -0.33 7.35 -11.20
N VAL A 106 -0.33 6.39 -10.26
CA VAL A 106 0.43 6.51 -9.01
C VAL A 106 1.92 6.63 -9.28
N TRP A 107 2.47 5.88 -10.24
CA TRP A 107 3.88 5.98 -10.60
C TRP A 107 4.24 7.34 -11.18
N LYS A 108 3.41 7.89 -12.08
CA LYS A 108 3.58 9.26 -12.61
C LYS A 108 3.54 10.30 -11.48
N PHE A 109 2.65 10.11 -10.51
CA PHE A 109 2.62 10.95 -9.31
C PHE A 109 3.90 10.82 -8.47
N PHE A 110 4.46 9.62 -8.30
CA PHE A 110 5.75 9.45 -7.62
C PHE A 110 6.90 10.13 -8.36
N ILE A 111 6.89 10.13 -9.70
CA ILE A 111 7.84 10.89 -10.51
C ILE A 111 7.67 12.39 -10.24
N SER A 112 6.45 12.92 -10.30
CA SER A 112 6.20 14.36 -10.10
C SER A 112 6.49 14.86 -8.68
N LYS A 113 6.56 13.94 -7.71
CA LYS A 113 6.94 14.21 -6.32
C LYS A 113 8.41 13.91 -6.02
N GLU A 114 9.21 13.56 -7.03
CA GLU A 114 10.65 13.30 -6.93
C GLU A 114 11.02 12.20 -5.93
N VAL A 115 10.11 11.25 -5.68
CA VAL A 115 10.32 10.10 -4.77
C VAL A 115 10.81 8.85 -5.50
N VAL A 116 11.18 8.98 -6.77
CA VAL A 116 11.84 7.93 -7.56
C VAL A 116 13.32 8.24 -7.73
N THR A 117 14.10 7.24 -8.15
CA THR A 117 15.49 7.44 -8.58
C THR A 117 15.57 8.38 -9.79
N PRO A 118 16.73 9.03 -10.06
CA PRO A 118 16.89 9.91 -11.23
C PRO A 118 16.60 9.23 -12.57
N LYS A 119 16.78 7.90 -12.65
CA LYS A 119 16.44 7.10 -13.83
C LYS A 119 14.94 6.78 -13.95
N GLY A 120 14.16 7.02 -12.88
CA GLY A 120 12.72 6.72 -12.82
C GLY A 120 12.39 5.22 -12.82
N ASP A 121 13.37 4.37 -12.53
CA ASP A 121 13.28 2.90 -12.56
C ASP A 121 13.01 2.27 -11.20
N LYS A 122 13.24 3.01 -10.10
CA LYS A 122 12.99 2.53 -8.73
C LYS A 122 12.32 3.60 -7.87
N LEU A 123 11.54 3.15 -6.91
CA LEU A 123 10.94 3.97 -5.86
C LEU A 123 11.94 4.09 -4.71
N ASP A 124 12.27 5.32 -4.33
CA ASP A 124 13.10 5.62 -3.17
C ASP A 124 12.21 5.75 -1.92
N ILE A 125 12.28 4.73 -1.06
CA ILE A 125 11.43 4.60 0.13
C ILE A 125 11.76 5.66 1.18
N HIS A 126 13.01 6.10 1.27
CA HIS A 126 13.39 7.18 2.18
C HIS A 126 12.76 8.49 1.76
N LYS A 127 12.83 8.84 0.48
CA LYS A 127 12.20 10.04 -0.06
C LYS A 127 10.68 9.99 0.06
N LEU A 128 10.07 8.84 -0.22
CA LEU A 128 8.63 8.64 -0.04
C LEU A 128 8.24 8.85 1.42
N ARG A 129 8.92 8.21 2.37
CA ARG A 129 8.65 8.38 3.81
C ARG A 129 8.79 9.84 4.23
N ALA A 130 9.90 10.49 3.89
CA ALA A 130 10.13 11.88 4.24
C ALA A 130 9.06 12.82 3.66
N SER A 131 8.59 12.55 2.43
CA SER A 131 7.53 13.33 1.78
C SER A 131 6.18 13.13 2.45
N LEU A 132 5.85 11.91 2.86
CA LEU A 132 4.63 11.62 3.62
C LEU A 132 4.66 12.28 5.01
N GLU A 133 5.79 12.20 5.72
CA GLU A 133 5.97 12.81 7.04
C GLU A 133 5.78 14.32 6.97
N LYS A 134 6.46 14.98 6.02
CA LYS A 134 6.35 16.42 5.75
C LYS A 134 4.99 16.85 5.20
N GLY A 135 4.19 15.91 4.67
CA GLY A 135 2.89 16.18 4.09
C GLY A 135 2.90 16.69 2.64
N SER A 136 4.05 16.65 1.95
CA SER A 136 4.12 16.99 0.51
C SER A 136 3.46 15.93 -0.38
N ILE A 137 3.29 14.72 0.17
CA ILE A 137 2.40 13.67 -0.33
C ILE A 137 1.37 13.38 0.76
N ASP A 138 0.09 13.44 0.41
CA ASP A 138 -0.97 12.97 1.31
C ASP A 138 -0.98 11.44 1.35
N ILE A 139 -0.97 10.88 2.56
CA ILE A 139 -1.06 9.44 2.82
C ILE A 139 -2.36 8.84 2.28
N LYS A 140 -3.41 9.66 2.07
CA LYS A 140 -4.68 9.26 1.47
C LYS A 140 -4.55 8.73 0.05
N ILE A 141 -3.46 9.03 -0.66
CA ILE A 141 -3.17 8.41 -1.97
C ILE A 141 -3.27 6.88 -1.93
N PHE A 142 -2.95 6.29 -0.78
CA PHE A 142 -3.06 4.85 -0.58
C PHE A 142 -4.42 4.41 0.02
N GLY A 143 -5.15 5.31 0.68
CA GLY A 143 -6.48 5.04 1.23
C GLY A 143 -7.54 4.84 0.16
N ASP A 144 -7.41 5.56 -0.96
CA ASP A 144 -8.29 5.40 -2.13
C ASP A 144 -8.16 4.01 -2.77
N ILE A 145 -7.06 3.30 -2.53
CA ILE A 145 -6.83 1.95 -3.05
C ILE A 145 -7.85 0.94 -2.49
N PHE A 146 -8.39 1.18 -1.30
CA PHE A 146 -9.33 0.27 -0.66
C PHE A 146 -10.80 0.56 -0.96
N LYS A 147 -11.14 1.74 -1.49
CA LYS A 147 -12.53 2.23 -1.55
C LYS A 147 -13.24 2.07 -2.90
N SER A 148 -12.66 1.35 -3.87
CA SER A 148 -13.20 1.20 -5.24
C SER A 148 -13.25 2.55 -5.98
N GLY A 149 -12.25 2.80 -6.82
CA GLY A 149 -12.20 3.96 -7.73
C GLY A 149 -11.32 5.10 -7.23
N PHE A 150 -10.07 5.15 -7.72
CA PHE A 150 -9.21 6.32 -7.57
C PHE A 150 -9.72 7.48 -8.41
N ASN A 151 -9.88 8.66 -7.82
CA ASN A 151 -10.14 9.89 -8.54
C ASN A 151 -9.02 10.90 -8.23
N PRO A 152 -8.06 11.14 -9.15
CA PRO A 152 -6.90 12.01 -8.91
C PRO A 152 -7.25 13.51 -8.74
N SER A 153 -8.53 13.89 -8.73
CA SER A 153 -8.98 15.28 -8.67
C SER A 153 -9.14 15.86 -7.25
N LEU A 154 -8.75 15.16 -6.19
CA LEU A 154 -8.88 15.63 -4.80
C LEU A 154 -7.73 16.51 -4.27
N ASN A 155 -6.82 16.99 -5.14
CA ASN A 155 -5.87 18.06 -4.80
C ASN A 155 -6.23 19.35 -5.54
N LYS A 156 -7.46 19.83 -5.35
CA LYS A 156 -7.77 21.24 -5.55
C LYS A 156 -8.07 21.82 -4.18
N ASP A 157 -7.06 22.53 -3.65
CA ASP A 157 -7.19 23.67 -2.77
C ASP A 157 -8.33 23.63 -1.75
N ASP A 158 -8.10 22.97 -0.61
CA ASP A 158 -8.77 23.33 0.65
C ASP A 158 -7.75 24.00 1.58
N ASP A 159 -7.12 25.07 1.07
CA ASP A 159 -6.67 26.20 1.87
C ASP A 159 -7.75 27.28 1.76
N SER A 160 -8.86 27.14 2.50
CA SER A 160 -9.66 28.30 2.91
C SER A 160 -10.60 27.98 4.07
N CYS A 161 -10.43 28.77 5.14
CA CYS A 161 -11.20 28.92 6.38
C CYS A 161 -10.89 27.95 7.53
#